data_AF-A0A6P5DND3-F1
#
_entry.id   AF-A0A6P5DND3-F1
#
_cell.length_a   1.000
_cell.length_b   1.000
_cell.length_c   1.000
_cell.angle_alpha   90.00
_cell.angle_beta   90.00
_cell.angle_gamma   90.00
#
_symmetry.space_group_name_H-M   'P 1'
#
loop_
_entity.id
_entity.type
_entity.pdbx_description
1 polymer ?
#
loop_
_entity_poly.entity_id
_entity_poly.type
_entity_poly.pdbx_seq_one_letter_code
_entity_poly.pdbx_strand_id
1 'polypeptide(L)'
;MVEPNKSNEDEVGTQIDSCQEEGMVHLKHRFPTEAPEAPGPEQRPIPHMASHTGRSSEHSLPGTSNRHWSLAPGHFKSTTAGLWVVQLTSRRWLNLQEYQSKKLMSDNGVKVQRFFVADTANEALEAAKRLNAKEIVLKAQILAGGRGKGVFSSGLKGGVHLTKDPKVVGQLAKQMIGYNLATKQTPKEGVKVKKVMVAEALDISRETYLAILMDRSCNGPVLVGSPQGGVDIEEVAASNPELIFKEQIDIIEGIKDSQAQRMAENLGFLGPLKNQAADQIKKLYNLFLKIDATQVEVNPFGETPEGQVVCFDAKINFDDNAEFRQKDIFAMDDKSENEPIENEAARYDLKYIGLDGNIACFVNGAGLAMATCDIIFLNGGKPANFLDLGGGVKESQVYQAFKLLTADPKVEAILVNIFGGIVNCAIIANGITKACRELELKVPLVVRLEGTNVHEAQNILSNSGLPITSAVDLEDAAKKAVASVAKK
;
A
#
# COMPACT_ATOMS: atom_id res chain seq x y z
N MET A 1 48.42 -56.03 -29.23
CA MET A 1 49.04 -54.71 -29.42
C MET A 1 48.78 -53.96 -28.10
N VAL A 2 49.60 -54.09 -27.05
CA VAL A 2 50.99 -53.61 -26.86
C VAL A 2 51.09 -52.14 -27.31
N GLU A 3 51.41 -51.14 -26.51
CA GLU A 3 51.75 -51.01 -25.07
C GLU A 3 51.66 -49.50 -24.69
N PRO A 4 51.77 -49.14 -23.40
CA PRO A 4 51.50 -47.82 -22.82
C PRO A 4 52.76 -47.10 -22.27
N ASN A 5 52.53 -46.10 -21.39
CA ASN A 5 53.39 -45.51 -20.35
C ASN A 5 54.30 -44.31 -20.66
N LYS A 6 54.19 -43.28 -19.79
CA LYS A 6 55.19 -42.79 -18.79
C LYS A 6 54.70 -41.40 -18.30
N SER A 7 54.39 -41.12 -17.04
CA SER A 7 55.07 -41.26 -15.74
C SER A 7 56.40 -40.50 -15.62
N ASN A 8 56.48 -39.69 -14.55
CA ASN A 8 57.62 -39.27 -13.71
C ASN A 8 57.51 -37.77 -13.38
N GLU A 9 57.29 -37.35 -12.12
CA GLU A 9 58.07 -37.51 -10.87
C GLU A 9 59.04 -36.34 -10.63
N ASP A 10 59.27 -36.09 -9.32
CA ASP A 10 60.24 -35.23 -8.63
C ASP A 10 59.80 -33.76 -8.44
N GLU A 11 59.37 -33.25 -7.27
CA GLU A 11 59.70 -33.51 -5.86
C GLU A 11 61.11 -33.08 -5.42
N VAL A 12 61.23 -31.86 -4.86
CA VAL A 12 62.19 -31.42 -3.81
C VAL A 12 61.57 -30.15 -3.21
N GLY A 13 61.46 -29.87 -1.92
CA GLY A 13 61.91 -30.52 -0.70
C GLY A 13 61.71 -29.51 0.44
N THR A 14 60.97 -29.95 1.46
CA THR A 14 61.33 -29.93 2.89
C THR A 14 61.78 -28.65 3.63
N GLN A 15 61.22 -28.57 4.84
CA GLN A 15 61.71 -27.94 6.08
C GLN A 15 61.37 -26.46 6.32
N ILE A 16 61.03 -25.99 7.52
CA ILE A 16 60.58 -26.46 8.85
C ILE A 16 60.82 -25.21 9.73
N ASP A 17 60.01 -25.03 10.78
CA ASP A 17 60.27 -24.17 11.95
C ASP A 17 60.22 -22.64 11.79
N SER A 18 59.87 -21.84 12.79
CA SER A 18 59.16 -21.94 14.08
C SER A 18 59.32 -20.54 14.74
N CYS A 19 58.68 -20.33 15.89
CA CYS A 19 58.81 -19.17 16.80
C CYS A 19 58.04 -17.90 16.37
N GLN A 20 56.89 -17.56 16.95
CA GLN A 20 56.56 -17.21 18.35
C GLN A 20 57.38 -16.08 18.98
N GLU A 21 56.59 -15.12 19.50
CA GLU A 21 56.81 -14.17 20.60
C GLU A 21 57.82 -13.03 20.41
N GLU A 22 57.31 -11.79 20.45
CA GLU A 22 57.30 -10.95 21.66
C GLU A 22 56.67 -9.58 21.34
N GLY A 23 56.06 -8.91 22.33
CA GLY A 23 55.87 -7.45 22.26
C GLY A 23 54.51 -6.88 22.67
N MET A 24 53.97 -7.30 23.82
CA MET A 24 52.92 -6.60 24.55
C MET A 24 53.53 -5.36 25.24
N VAL A 25 53.03 -4.14 25.00
CA VAL A 25 53.33 -2.99 25.87
C VAL A 25 52.06 -2.21 26.22
N HIS A 26 51.84 -2.16 27.53
CA HIS A 26 50.87 -1.38 28.28
C HIS A 26 50.96 0.13 28.06
N LEU A 27 49.81 0.80 28.17
CA LEU A 27 49.70 2.07 28.87
C LEU A 27 48.38 2.14 29.65
N LYS A 28 48.52 2.03 30.97
CA LYS A 28 47.52 2.32 32.00
C LYS A 28 47.87 3.67 32.63
N HIS A 29 46.83 4.25 33.27
CA HIS A 29 46.80 5.39 34.20
C HIS A 29 46.36 6.71 33.56
N ARG A 30 45.45 7.51 34.13
CA ARG A 30 44.81 7.53 35.45
C ARG A 30 43.58 8.46 35.35
N PHE A 31 42.52 8.17 36.09
CA PHE A 31 41.49 9.16 36.44
C PHE A 31 42.09 10.31 37.26
N PRO A 32 41.50 11.50 37.18
CA PRO A 32 41.12 12.20 38.41
C PRO A 32 39.64 12.56 38.42
N THR A 33 39.08 12.35 39.60
CA THR A 33 37.81 12.86 40.13
C THR A 33 37.81 14.40 40.24
N GLU A 34 36.59 14.93 40.34
CA GLU A 34 36.18 16.29 40.74
C GLU A 34 35.83 17.28 39.62
N ALA A 35 34.58 17.74 39.72
CA ALA A 35 33.90 18.72 38.90
C ALA A 35 34.37 20.14 39.21
N PRO A 36 34.24 21.06 38.25
CA PRO A 36 33.89 22.43 38.54
C PRO A 36 32.58 22.85 37.85
N GLU A 37 31.87 23.73 38.55
CA GLU A 37 30.54 24.24 38.29
C GLU A 37 30.37 24.97 36.94
N ALA A 38 29.12 24.97 36.47
CA ALA A 38 28.67 25.63 35.25
C ALA A 38 28.77 27.17 35.33
N PRO A 39 29.20 27.86 34.25
CA PRO A 39 28.87 29.25 34.05
C PRO A 39 27.52 29.38 33.33
N GLY A 40 26.64 30.22 33.88
CA GLY A 40 25.30 30.51 33.37
C GLY A 40 25.27 31.24 32.02
N PRO A 41 24.07 31.45 31.45
CA PRO A 41 23.89 31.77 30.04
C PRO A 41 24.19 33.25 29.73
N GLU A 42 25.11 33.50 28.80
CA GLU A 42 25.28 34.80 28.17
C GLU A 42 24.15 35.08 27.17
N GLN A 43 23.35 36.11 27.50
CA GLN A 43 22.32 36.69 26.66
C GLN A 43 22.97 37.54 25.55
N ARG A 44 22.62 37.28 24.28
CA ARG A 44 22.84 38.23 23.18
C ARG A 44 21.56 39.07 22.95
N PRO A 45 21.67 40.37 22.61
CA PRO A 45 20.58 41.32 22.72
C PRO A 45 19.65 41.32 21.50
N ILE A 46 18.35 41.44 21.77
CA ILE A 46 17.26 41.67 20.83
C ILE A 46 17.08 43.19 20.68
N PRO A 47 16.93 43.76 19.47
CA PRO A 47 16.69 45.18 19.31
C PRO A 47 15.22 45.55 19.58
N HIS A 48 15.01 46.53 20.46
CA HIS A 48 13.74 47.20 20.73
C HIS A 48 13.37 48.18 19.61
N MET A 49 12.08 48.24 19.24
CA MET A 49 11.43 49.48 18.81
C MET A 49 9.99 49.59 19.34
N ALA A 50 9.83 50.60 20.21
CA ALA A 50 8.73 51.55 20.36
C ALA A 50 7.26 51.08 20.41
N SER A 51 6.72 51.14 21.63
CA SER A 51 5.31 51.30 21.96
C SER A 51 4.81 52.74 21.70
N HIS A 52 3.63 52.88 21.10
CA HIS A 52 2.81 54.09 21.18
C HIS A 52 1.50 53.80 21.93
N THR A 53 1.30 54.59 22.99
CA THR A 53 0.13 54.65 23.84
C THR A 53 -0.95 55.55 23.21
N GLY A 54 -2.19 55.06 23.17
CA GLY A 54 -3.39 55.87 22.92
C GLY A 54 -4.54 55.33 23.79
N ARG A 55 -5.09 56.20 24.64
CA ARG A 55 -6.00 55.93 25.76
C ARG A 55 -7.38 56.50 25.45
N SER A 56 -8.44 55.71 25.60
CA SER A 56 -9.84 56.12 25.90
C SER A 56 -10.73 54.87 25.79
N SER A 57 -11.66 54.52 26.66
CA SER A 57 -12.21 55.07 27.90
C SER A 57 -13.06 53.96 28.54
N GLU A 58 -13.08 53.91 29.86
CA GLU A 58 -13.85 52.97 30.68
C GLU A 58 -15.36 53.20 30.61
N HIS A 59 -16.15 52.13 30.68
CA HIS A 59 -17.40 52.11 31.43
C HIS A 59 -17.59 50.75 32.09
N SER A 60 -18.09 50.79 33.32
CA SER A 60 -17.95 49.78 34.36
C SER A 60 -19.30 49.16 34.76
N LEU A 61 -19.27 47.81 34.90
CA LEU A 61 -20.01 46.93 35.85
C LEU A 61 -21.57 46.82 35.73
N PRO A 62 -22.25 45.80 36.34
CA PRO A 62 -21.79 44.75 37.27
C PRO A 62 -22.27 43.30 36.92
N GLY A 63 -21.84 42.32 37.72
CA GLY A 63 -22.10 40.90 37.56
C GLY A 63 -23.35 40.31 38.23
N THR A 64 -23.38 38.97 38.20
CA THR A 64 -24.25 37.98 38.86
C THR A 64 -25.56 37.57 38.16
N SER A 65 -25.61 36.36 37.62
CA SER A 65 -26.36 35.22 38.19
C SER A 65 -26.38 34.03 37.21
N ASN A 66 -25.97 32.87 37.71
CA ASN A 66 -26.21 31.57 37.08
C ASN A 66 -27.72 31.32 36.98
N ARG A 67 -28.24 31.07 35.77
CA ARG A 67 -29.51 30.37 35.58
C ARG A 67 -29.36 29.28 34.53
N HIS A 68 -29.48 28.06 35.00
CA HIS A 68 -29.78 26.87 34.21
C HIS A 68 -31.08 27.06 33.43
N TRP A 69 -31.06 26.76 32.14
CA TRP A 69 -32.25 26.47 31.34
C TRP A 69 -32.09 25.07 30.76
N SER A 70 -32.77 24.12 31.40
CA SER A 70 -33.00 22.77 30.90
C SER A 70 -34.09 22.80 29.82
N LEU A 71 -33.75 22.43 28.59
CA LEU A 71 -34.70 22.18 27.50
C LEU A 71 -34.86 20.65 27.33
N ALA A 72 -36.11 20.19 27.42
CA ALA A 72 -36.52 18.80 27.25
C ALA A 72 -36.40 18.35 25.76
N PRO A 73 -36.17 17.05 25.50
CA PRO A 73 -35.95 16.56 24.14
C PRO A 73 -37.28 16.38 23.38
N GLY A 74 -37.44 17.13 22.29
CA GLY A 74 -38.49 16.91 21.31
C GLY A 74 -38.11 15.81 20.32
N HIS A 75 -39.01 14.86 20.10
CA HIS A 75 -38.88 13.79 19.13
C HIS A 75 -38.77 14.32 17.69
N PHE A 76 -37.57 14.27 17.11
CA PHE A 76 -37.38 14.33 15.66
C PHE A 76 -37.21 12.90 15.13
N LYS A 77 -38.19 12.43 14.33
CA LYS A 77 -38.06 11.20 13.56
C LYS A 77 -37.04 11.44 12.45
N SER A 78 -35.82 10.94 12.65
CA SER A 78 -34.80 10.84 11.62
C SER A 78 -35.28 9.88 10.54
N THR A 79 -35.54 10.40 9.34
CA THR A 79 -35.62 9.60 8.12
C THR A 79 -34.18 9.42 7.66
N THR A 80 -33.59 8.27 7.96
CA THR A 80 -32.27 7.88 7.47
C THR A 80 -32.36 7.60 5.97
N ALA A 81 -32.17 8.64 5.15
CA ALA A 81 -31.65 8.45 3.81
C ALA A 81 -30.21 7.93 3.98
N GLY A 82 -29.96 6.70 3.53
CA GLY A 82 -28.62 6.11 3.59
C GLY A 82 -27.66 6.93 2.73
N LEU A 83 -26.81 7.74 3.38
CA LEU A 83 -25.62 8.30 2.74
C LEU A 83 -24.66 7.14 2.48
N TRP A 84 -24.67 6.64 1.25
CA TRP A 84 -23.56 5.87 0.72
C TRP A 84 -22.43 6.86 0.46
N VAL A 85 -21.54 7.03 1.42
CA VAL A 85 -20.28 7.75 1.21
C VAL A 85 -19.46 6.90 0.23
N VAL A 86 -18.99 7.50 -0.87
CA VAL A 86 -18.00 6.87 -1.74
C VAL A 86 -16.72 6.74 -0.92
N GLN A 87 -16.50 5.58 -0.32
CA GLN A 87 -15.37 5.35 0.55
C GLN A 87 -14.12 5.14 -0.32
N LEU A 88 -13.51 6.26 -0.73
CA LEU A 88 -12.20 6.27 -1.38
C LEU A 88 -11.17 5.83 -0.34
N THR A 89 -10.83 4.53 -0.36
CA THR A 89 -9.74 3.99 0.43
C THR A 89 -8.43 4.44 -0.18
N SER A 90 -7.47 4.84 0.67
CA SER A 90 -6.11 5.12 0.23
C SER A 90 -5.54 3.88 -0.42
N ARG A 91 -5.37 3.90 -1.74
CA ARG A 91 -4.83 2.77 -2.50
C ARG A 91 -3.31 2.85 -2.50
N ARG A 92 -2.67 1.78 -2.05
CA ARG A 92 -1.21 1.57 -2.17
C ARG A 92 -0.95 0.88 -3.50
N TRP A 93 0.09 1.30 -4.20
CA TRP A 93 0.29 0.93 -5.60
C TRP A 93 1.06 -0.37 -5.76
N LEU A 94 2.00 -0.64 -4.85
CA LEU A 94 2.77 -1.87 -4.87
C LEU A 94 2.07 -3.00 -4.13
N ASN A 95 1.84 -4.11 -4.84
CA ASN A 95 1.46 -5.40 -4.26
C ASN A 95 2.44 -6.47 -4.73
N LEU A 96 2.95 -7.26 -3.79
CA LEU A 96 3.81 -8.40 -4.10
C LEU A 96 3.01 -9.70 -4.13
N GLN A 97 3.35 -10.55 -5.09
CA GLN A 97 2.86 -11.93 -5.15
C GLN A 97 3.33 -12.72 -3.91
N GLU A 98 2.61 -13.78 -3.53
CA GLU A 98 2.92 -14.59 -2.33
C GLU A 98 4.39 -15.04 -2.32
N TYR A 99 4.93 -15.50 -3.45
CA TYR A 99 6.32 -15.95 -3.54
C TYR A 99 7.35 -14.82 -3.30
N GLN A 100 7.04 -13.59 -3.73
CA GLN A 100 7.93 -12.44 -3.58
C GLN A 100 7.96 -12.03 -2.10
N SER A 101 6.79 -11.94 -1.46
CA SER A 101 6.66 -11.70 -0.03
C SER A 101 7.40 -12.77 0.78
N LYS A 102 7.20 -14.06 0.48
CA LYS A 102 7.89 -15.16 1.17
C LYS A 102 9.40 -15.13 0.96
N LYS A 103 9.89 -14.81 -0.24
CA LYS A 103 11.32 -14.65 -0.49
C LYS A 103 11.89 -13.52 0.37
N LEU A 104 11.23 -12.36 0.36
CA LEU A 104 11.64 -11.20 1.13
C LEU A 104 11.68 -11.52 2.64
N MET A 105 10.70 -12.26 3.14
CA MET A 105 10.67 -12.75 4.52
C MET A 105 11.83 -13.71 4.81
N SER A 106 12.03 -14.73 3.96
CA SER A 106 13.10 -15.73 4.12
C SER A 106 14.49 -15.11 4.11
N ASP A 107 14.76 -14.19 3.18
CA ASP A 107 16.03 -13.47 3.05
C ASP A 107 16.34 -12.61 4.30
N ASN A 108 15.32 -12.32 5.12
CA ASN A 108 15.44 -11.59 6.38
C ASN A 108 15.27 -12.49 7.62
N GLY A 109 15.44 -13.80 7.46
CA GLY A 109 15.49 -14.78 8.55
C GLY A 109 14.13 -15.16 9.14
N VAL A 110 13.03 -14.70 8.54
CA VAL A 110 11.68 -15.12 8.89
C VAL A 110 11.43 -16.51 8.30
N LYS A 111 10.90 -17.43 9.11
CA LYS A 111 10.65 -18.81 8.71
C LYS A 111 9.37 -18.89 7.90
N VAL A 112 9.53 -19.26 6.64
CA VAL A 112 8.44 -19.56 5.69
C VAL A 112 8.56 -21.00 5.22
N GLN A 113 7.51 -21.50 4.55
CA GLN A 113 7.58 -22.80 3.84
C GLN A 113 8.75 -22.81 2.85
N ARG A 114 9.43 -23.95 2.69
CA ARG A 114 10.38 -24.12 1.58
C ARG A 114 9.61 -24.11 0.26
N PHE A 115 10.06 -23.32 -0.71
CA PHE A 115 9.37 -23.22 -2.00
C PHE A 115 10.33 -22.92 -3.16
N PHE A 116 9.83 -23.18 -4.36
CA PHE A 116 10.37 -22.70 -5.62
C PHE A 116 9.24 -22.09 -6.46
N VAL A 117 9.63 -21.32 -7.46
CA VAL A 117 8.71 -20.74 -8.45
C VAL A 117 9.03 -21.35 -9.81
N ALA A 118 7.99 -21.58 -10.59
CA ALA A 118 8.10 -22.13 -11.92
C ALA A 118 7.24 -21.33 -12.91
N ASP A 119 7.82 -21.08 -14.07
CA ASP A 119 7.17 -20.39 -15.19
C ASP A 119 6.77 -21.41 -16.28
N THR A 120 7.15 -22.67 -16.12
CA THR A 120 6.74 -23.79 -16.99
C THR A 120 6.33 -25.02 -16.18
N ALA A 121 5.50 -25.88 -16.78
CA ALA A 121 5.09 -27.14 -16.16
C ALA A 121 6.27 -28.08 -15.86
N ASN A 122 7.32 -28.05 -16.69
CA ASN A 122 8.53 -28.85 -16.47
C ASN A 122 9.36 -28.32 -15.30
N GLU A 123 9.50 -26.99 -15.18
CA GLU A 123 10.13 -26.38 -14.00
C GLU A 123 9.36 -26.70 -12.71
N ALA A 124 8.02 -26.72 -12.76
CA ALA A 124 7.19 -27.06 -11.61
C ALA A 124 7.40 -28.52 -11.17
N LEU A 125 7.53 -29.44 -12.12
CA LEU A 125 7.89 -30.85 -11.87
C LEU A 125 9.28 -30.96 -11.22
N GLU A 126 10.29 -30.29 -11.77
CA GLU A 126 11.65 -30.34 -11.22
C GLU A 126 11.75 -29.63 -9.86
N ALA A 127 11.00 -28.55 -9.64
CA ALA A 127 10.83 -27.92 -8.34
C ALA A 127 10.26 -28.88 -7.29
N ALA A 128 9.19 -29.60 -7.64
CA ALA A 128 8.58 -30.60 -6.77
C ALA A 128 9.56 -31.72 -6.37
N LYS A 129 10.36 -32.21 -7.32
CA LYS A 129 11.43 -33.20 -7.03
C LYS A 129 12.50 -32.63 -6.11
N ARG A 130 12.95 -31.39 -6.37
CA ARG A 130 14.00 -30.71 -5.57
C ARG A 130 13.59 -30.46 -4.12
N LEU A 131 12.32 -30.18 -3.86
CA LEU A 131 11.82 -29.98 -2.48
C LEU A 131 12.03 -31.21 -1.61
N ASN A 132 11.92 -32.41 -2.20
CA ASN A 132 11.97 -33.69 -1.50
C ASN A 132 11.07 -33.69 -0.25
N ALA A 133 9.85 -33.16 -0.41
CA ALA A 133 8.87 -33.01 0.66
C ALA A 133 7.90 -34.20 0.67
N LYS A 134 7.40 -34.56 1.85
CA LYS A 134 6.39 -35.62 2.03
C LYS A 134 5.07 -35.29 1.33
N GLU A 135 4.72 -34.01 1.31
CA GLU A 135 3.55 -33.46 0.65
C GLU A 135 3.89 -32.08 0.09
N ILE A 136 3.29 -31.75 -1.04
CA ILE A 136 3.62 -30.59 -1.86
C ILE A 136 2.33 -29.80 -2.10
N VAL A 137 2.40 -28.49 -1.93
CA VAL A 137 1.36 -27.56 -2.31
C VAL A 137 1.76 -26.82 -3.59
N LEU A 138 0.88 -26.86 -4.59
CA LEU A 138 0.99 -26.08 -5.82
C LEU A 138 0.01 -24.91 -5.73
N LYS A 139 0.51 -23.67 -5.83
CA LYS A 139 -0.29 -22.44 -5.74
C LYS A 139 -0.11 -21.55 -6.96
N ALA A 140 -1.19 -21.20 -7.62
CA ALA A 140 -1.21 -20.15 -8.63
C ALA A 140 -0.78 -18.81 -8.04
N GLN A 141 0.08 -18.08 -8.75
CA GLN A 141 0.52 -16.75 -8.34
C GLN A 141 -0.30 -15.71 -9.10
N ILE A 142 -1.29 -15.16 -8.39
CA ILE A 142 -2.05 -13.95 -8.72
C ILE A 142 -2.19 -13.14 -7.42
N LEU A 143 -2.34 -11.82 -7.52
CA LEU A 143 -2.49 -10.93 -6.36
C LEU A 143 -3.86 -11.10 -5.70
N ALA A 144 -4.89 -11.38 -6.49
CA ALA A 144 -6.24 -11.58 -5.97
C ALA A 144 -6.34 -12.81 -5.05
N GLY A 145 -7.06 -12.66 -3.93
CA GLY A 145 -7.34 -13.74 -2.99
C GLY A 145 -8.40 -14.73 -3.49
N GLY A 146 -8.75 -15.70 -2.63
CA GLY A 146 -9.77 -16.71 -2.94
C GLY A 146 -9.34 -17.78 -3.95
N ARG A 147 -8.03 -17.88 -4.23
CA ARG A 147 -7.42 -18.79 -5.22
C ARG A 147 -7.89 -20.23 -5.07
N GLY A 148 -8.00 -20.76 -3.85
CA GLY A 148 -8.43 -22.13 -3.59
C GLY A 148 -9.83 -22.49 -4.12
N LYS A 149 -10.74 -21.51 -4.24
CA LYS A 149 -12.11 -21.71 -4.78
C LYS A 149 -12.27 -21.20 -6.22
N GLY A 150 -11.18 -20.72 -6.84
CA GLY A 150 -11.21 -20.19 -8.20
C GLY A 150 -11.36 -21.27 -9.27
N VAL A 151 -11.59 -20.84 -10.51
CA VAL A 151 -11.70 -21.74 -11.68
C VAL A 151 -10.83 -21.21 -12.80
N PHE A 152 -10.05 -22.08 -13.41
CA PHE A 152 -9.23 -21.75 -14.57
C PHE A 152 -10.02 -21.84 -15.88
N SER A 153 -9.61 -21.05 -16.87
CA SER A 153 -10.12 -21.16 -18.24
C SER A 153 -9.74 -22.47 -18.94
N SER A 154 -8.81 -23.25 -18.39
CA SER A 154 -8.54 -24.64 -18.79
C SER A 154 -9.61 -25.64 -18.33
N GLY A 155 -10.51 -25.24 -17.43
CA GLY A 155 -11.49 -26.09 -16.77
C GLY A 155 -11.04 -26.64 -15.40
N LEU A 156 -9.77 -26.46 -15.01
CA LEU A 156 -9.28 -26.86 -13.69
C LEU A 156 -9.96 -26.05 -12.58
N LYS A 157 -10.43 -26.73 -11.53
CA LYS A 157 -11.02 -26.09 -10.34
C LYS A 157 -9.97 -25.99 -9.23
N GLY A 158 -9.90 -24.82 -8.60
CA GLY A 158 -8.98 -24.48 -7.53
C GLY A 158 -7.61 -24.03 -8.03
N GLY A 159 -7.11 -22.92 -7.49
CA GLY A 159 -5.75 -22.41 -7.68
C GLY A 159 -4.74 -22.90 -6.64
N VAL A 160 -5.15 -23.77 -5.73
CA VAL A 160 -4.32 -24.35 -4.67
C VAL A 160 -4.59 -25.85 -4.62
N HIS A 161 -3.56 -26.67 -4.81
CA HIS A 161 -3.68 -28.14 -4.85
C HIS A 161 -2.60 -28.79 -3.98
N LEU A 162 -2.97 -29.87 -3.30
CA LEU A 162 -2.07 -30.71 -2.52
C LEU A 162 -1.81 -32.03 -3.23
N THR A 163 -0.57 -32.51 -3.22
CA THR A 163 -0.21 -33.82 -3.74
C THR A 163 1.07 -34.33 -3.11
N LYS A 164 1.24 -35.65 -3.08
CA LYS A 164 2.49 -36.32 -2.68
C LYS A 164 3.34 -36.77 -3.87
N ASP A 165 2.79 -36.68 -5.09
CA ASP A 165 3.48 -37.09 -6.32
C ASP A 165 3.95 -35.86 -7.13
N PRO A 166 5.27 -35.65 -7.31
CA PRO A 166 5.82 -34.62 -8.17
C PRO A 166 5.27 -34.63 -9.60
N LYS A 167 4.92 -35.80 -10.18
CA LYS A 167 4.36 -35.88 -11.53
C LYS A 167 3.02 -35.16 -11.64
N VAL A 168 2.19 -35.26 -10.60
CA VAL A 168 0.90 -34.58 -10.52
C VAL A 168 1.10 -33.06 -10.48
N VAL A 169 2.17 -32.56 -9.84
CA VAL A 169 2.51 -31.12 -9.86
C VAL A 169 2.72 -30.62 -11.29
N GLY A 170 3.51 -31.32 -12.09
CA GLY A 170 3.74 -30.96 -13.50
C GLY A 170 2.45 -31.00 -14.34
N GLN A 171 1.59 -31.99 -14.12
CA GLN A 171 0.29 -32.12 -14.81
C GLN A 171 -0.66 -30.97 -14.48
N LEU A 172 -0.80 -30.63 -13.20
CA LEU A 172 -1.64 -29.52 -12.74
C LEU A 172 -1.07 -28.18 -13.22
N ALA A 173 0.24 -27.96 -13.10
CA ALA A 173 0.89 -26.73 -13.55
C ALA A 173 0.68 -26.48 -15.05
N LYS A 174 0.64 -27.54 -15.88
CA LYS A 174 0.30 -27.44 -17.31
C LYS A 174 -1.10 -26.91 -17.57
N GLN A 175 -2.05 -27.14 -16.66
CA GLN A 175 -3.42 -26.63 -16.73
C GLN A 175 -3.59 -25.26 -16.03
N MET A 176 -2.56 -24.77 -15.33
CA MET A 176 -2.58 -23.47 -14.65
C MET A 176 -1.86 -22.39 -15.47
N ILE A 177 -0.59 -22.65 -15.83
CA ILE A 177 0.28 -21.65 -16.45
C ILE A 177 -0.22 -21.30 -17.86
N GLY A 178 -0.38 -20.01 -18.12
CA GLY A 178 -0.88 -19.47 -19.37
C GLY A 178 -2.40 -19.31 -19.44
N TYR A 179 -3.14 -19.89 -18.49
CA TYR A 179 -4.60 -19.77 -18.38
C TYR A 179 -5.02 -18.67 -17.40
N ASN A 180 -6.27 -18.22 -17.49
CA ASN A 180 -6.82 -17.24 -16.55
C ASN A 180 -7.47 -17.95 -15.37
N LEU A 181 -7.19 -17.48 -14.15
CA LEU A 181 -7.83 -17.92 -12.92
C LEU A 181 -8.86 -16.88 -12.49
N ALA A 182 -10.15 -17.25 -12.51
CA ALA A 182 -11.23 -16.42 -11.98
C ALA A 182 -11.50 -16.78 -10.51
N THR A 183 -11.57 -15.77 -9.64
CA THR A 183 -11.95 -15.90 -8.23
C THR A 183 -13.10 -14.94 -7.91
N LYS A 184 -13.59 -14.93 -6.66
CA LYS A 184 -14.58 -13.93 -6.23
C LYS A 184 -14.03 -12.50 -6.22
N GLN A 185 -12.71 -12.33 -6.27
CA GLN A 185 -12.00 -11.05 -6.15
C GLN A 185 -11.33 -10.61 -7.46
N THR A 186 -11.51 -11.35 -8.55
CA THR A 186 -11.01 -10.97 -9.87
C THR A 186 -12.15 -10.44 -10.74
N PRO A 187 -11.85 -9.75 -11.85
CA PRO A 187 -12.78 -9.61 -12.97
C PRO A 187 -13.35 -10.97 -13.43
N LYS A 188 -14.45 -10.95 -14.19
CA LYS A 188 -15.15 -12.17 -14.63
C LYS A 188 -14.27 -13.06 -15.52
N GLU A 189 -13.42 -12.43 -16.31
CA GLU A 189 -12.43 -13.03 -17.21
C GLU A 189 -11.24 -13.66 -16.47
N GLY A 190 -11.10 -13.40 -15.17
CA GLY A 190 -10.00 -13.87 -14.33
C GLY A 190 -8.66 -13.21 -14.67
N VAL A 191 -7.62 -13.64 -13.96
CA VAL A 191 -6.25 -13.14 -14.12
C VAL A 191 -5.37 -14.20 -14.74
N LYS A 192 -4.55 -13.83 -15.74
CA LYS A 192 -3.62 -14.75 -16.39
C LYS A 192 -2.53 -15.21 -15.43
N VAL A 193 -2.49 -16.50 -15.14
CA VAL A 193 -1.46 -17.11 -14.29
C VAL A 193 -0.19 -17.33 -15.11
N LYS A 194 0.84 -16.54 -14.82
CA LYS A 194 2.16 -16.65 -15.46
C LYS A 194 3.11 -17.57 -14.71
N LYS A 195 2.93 -17.66 -13.38
CA LYS A 195 3.82 -18.41 -12.48
C LYS A 195 3.02 -19.24 -11.51
N VAL A 196 3.62 -20.33 -11.06
CA VAL A 196 3.13 -21.13 -9.94
C VAL A 196 4.21 -21.26 -8.88
N MET A 197 3.80 -21.27 -7.62
CA MET A 197 4.67 -21.61 -6.51
C MET A 197 4.48 -23.08 -6.18
N VAL A 198 5.59 -23.81 -6.08
CA VAL A 198 5.64 -25.19 -5.61
C VAL A 198 6.32 -25.16 -4.26
N ALA A 199 5.59 -25.49 -3.20
CA ALA A 199 6.08 -25.41 -1.83
C ALA A 199 5.86 -26.72 -1.08
N GLU A 200 6.65 -26.92 -0.03
CA GLU A 200 6.38 -27.95 0.96
C GLU A 200 5.04 -27.65 1.66
N ALA A 201 4.15 -28.64 1.65
CA ALA A 201 2.93 -28.59 2.44
C ALA A 201 3.29 -28.94 3.88
N LEU A 202 3.10 -27.99 4.78
CA LEU A 202 3.29 -28.18 6.21
C LEU A 202 1.92 -28.33 6.86
N ASP A 203 1.79 -29.35 7.70
CA ASP A 203 0.62 -29.48 8.57
C ASP A 203 0.59 -28.31 9.56
N ILE A 204 -0.60 -27.81 9.85
CA ILE A 204 -0.79 -26.70 10.79
C ILE A 204 -1.55 -27.25 12.00
N SER A 205 -0.88 -27.31 13.15
CA SER A 205 -1.52 -27.72 14.40
C SER A 205 -2.31 -26.58 15.03
N ARG A 206 -1.91 -25.33 14.77
CA ARG A 206 -2.61 -24.14 15.26
C ARG A 206 -2.33 -22.92 14.38
N GLU A 207 -3.38 -22.15 14.13
CA GLU A 207 -3.38 -20.94 13.31
C GLU A 207 -3.66 -19.72 14.17
N THR A 208 -2.82 -18.69 14.08
CA THR A 208 -3.04 -17.38 14.69
C THR A 208 -2.90 -16.29 13.63
N TYR A 209 -3.31 -15.07 13.99
CA TYR A 209 -3.14 -13.88 13.17
C TYR A 209 -2.05 -13.00 13.78
N LEU A 210 -1.18 -12.43 12.95
CA LEU A 210 -0.18 -11.46 13.36
C LEU A 210 -0.01 -10.38 12.29
N ALA A 211 -0.07 -9.11 12.68
CA ALA A 211 0.25 -7.99 11.82
C ALA A 211 1.09 -6.92 12.53
N ILE A 212 1.83 -6.16 11.73
CA ILE A 212 2.59 -4.97 12.14
C ILE A 212 2.19 -3.86 11.19
N LEU A 213 1.71 -2.73 11.72
CA LEU A 213 1.34 -1.57 10.92
C LEU A 213 1.71 -0.25 11.62
N MET A 214 1.78 0.84 10.85
CA MET A 214 1.86 2.19 11.44
C MET A 214 0.47 2.64 11.91
N ASP A 215 0.25 2.67 13.21
CA ASP A 215 -1.01 3.15 13.78
C ASP A 215 -1.00 4.67 13.91
N ARG A 216 -1.94 5.31 13.22
CA ARG A 216 -2.08 6.77 13.14
C ARG A 216 -2.55 7.39 14.46
N SER A 217 -3.22 6.64 15.32
CA SER A 217 -3.70 7.11 16.64
C SER A 217 -2.57 7.08 17.66
N CYS A 218 -1.66 6.11 17.51
CA CYS A 218 -0.52 5.89 18.41
C CYS A 218 0.77 6.55 17.93
N ASN A 219 0.79 7.14 16.73
CA ASN A 219 1.96 7.79 16.11
C ASN A 219 3.20 6.88 16.02
N GLY A 220 3.00 5.59 15.74
CA GLY A 220 4.11 4.65 15.64
C GLY A 220 3.68 3.24 15.25
N PRO A 221 4.63 2.29 15.16
CA PRO A 221 4.32 0.91 14.87
C PRO A 221 3.48 0.27 15.97
N VAL A 222 2.51 -0.53 15.58
CA VAL A 222 1.71 -1.36 16.48
C VAL A 222 1.73 -2.79 15.95
N LEU A 223 2.06 -3.71 16.85
CA LEU A 223 1.83 -5.14 16.68
C LEU A 223 0.36 -5.42 17.00
N VAL A 224 -0.35 -6.07 16.08
CA VAL A 224 -1.73 -6.52 16.26
C VAL A 224 -1.76 -8.03 16.11
N GLY A 225 -2.34 -8.75 17.05
CA GLY A 225 -2.38 -10.21 17.02
C GLY A 225 -3.69 -10.78 17.56
N SER A 226 -4.07 -11.94 17.05
CA SER A 226 -5.20 -12.71 17.59
C SER A 226 -4.88 -14.20 17.61
N PRO A 227 -5.25 -14.94 18.68
CA PRO A 227 -5.18 -16.41 18.67
C PRO A 227 -6.15 -17.04 17.66
N GLN A 228 -7.11 -16.28 17.12
CA GLN A 228 -8.03 -16.72 16.08
C GLN A 228 -7.48 -16.40 14.69
N GLY A 229 -6.60 -17.28 14.17
CA GLY A 229 -6.06 -17.19 12.81
C GLY A 229 -6.91 -17.85 11.74
N GLY A 230 -6.49 -17.73 10.48
CA GLY A 230 -7.13 -18.38 9.33
C GLY A 230 -8.46 -17.74 8.89
N VAL A 231 -8.86 -16.65 9.54
CA VAL A 231 -10.09 -15.88 9.27
C VAL A 231 -9.76 -14.40 9.02
N ASP A 232 -10.75 -13.65 8.53
CA ASP A 232 -10.64 -12.21 8.32
C ASP A 232 -10.54 -11.48 9.65
N ILE A 233 -9.55 -10.59 9.82
CA ILE A 233 -9.29 -9.98 11.13
C ILE A 233 -10.37 -8.97 11.52
N GLU A 234 -11.00 -8.35 10.53
CA GLU A 234 -12.14 -7.45 10.68
C GLU A 234 -13.37 -8.19 11.25
N GLU A 235 -13.58 -9.45 10.86
CA GLU A 235 -14.65 -10.29 11.39
C GLU A 235 -14.41 -10.63 12.87
N VAL A 236 -13.15 -10.91 13.24
CA VAL A 236 -12.74 -11.12 14.64
C VAL A 236 -12.91 -9.83 15.43
N ALA A 237 -12.49 -8.68 14.91
CA ALA A 237 -12.65 -7.40 15.59
C ALA A 237 -14.12 -7.03 15.83
N ALA A 238 -15.03 -7.42 14.93
CA ALA A 238 -16.46 -7.19 15.09
C ALA A 238 -17.14 -8.18 16.05
N SER A 239 -16.75 -9.46 16.00
CA SER A 239 -17.43 -10.55 16.72
C SER A 239 -16.81 -10.84 18.09
N ASN A 240 -15.49 -10.75 18.18
CA ASN A 240 -14.66 -11.11 19.33
C ASN A 240 -13.51 -10.10 19.56
N PRO A 241 -13.82 -8.81 19.79
CA PRO A 241 -12.80 -7.77 19.96
C PRO A 241 -11.83 -8.05 21.12
N GLU A 242 -12.24 -8.82 22.13
CA GLU A 242 -11.41 -9.26 23.25
C GLU A 242 -10.27 -10.20 22.85
N LEU A 243 -10.35 -10.83 21.67
CA LEU A 243 -9.30 -11.67 21.11
C LEU A 243 -8.30 -10.88 20.27
N ILE A 244 -8.41 -9.55 20.20
CA ILE A 244 -7.46 -8.68 19.50
C ILE A 244 -6.52 -8.05 20.52
N PHE A 245 -5.26 -8.47 20.48
CA PHE A 245 -4.19 -7.94 21.31
C PHE A 245 -3.38 -6.93 20.53
N LYS A 246 -2.96 -5.85 21.20
CA LYS A 246 -2.14 -4.80 20.60
C LYS A 246 -0.92 -4.48 21.46
N GLU A 247 0.21 -4.28 20.81
CA GLU A 247 1.46 -3.84 21.42
C GLU A 247 2.00 -2.63 20.67
N GLN A 248 1.97 -1.46 21.32
CA GLN A 248 2.56 -0.24 20.77
C GLN A 248 4.08 -0.31 20.90
N ILE A 249 4.79 -0.04 19.82
CA ILE A 249 6.25 -0.08 19.77
C ILE A 249 6.78 1.34 19.64
N ASP A 250 7.74 1.69 20.49
CA ASP A 250 8.50 2.93 20.32
C ASP A 250 9.45 2.77 19.12
N ILE A 251 9.36 3.68 18.15
CA ILE A 251 10.14 3.60 16.91
C ILE A 251 11.65 3.86 17.13
N ILE A 252 12.02 4.55 18.20
CA ILE A 252 13.41 4.89 18.53
C ILE A 252 14.08 3.74 19.27
N GLU A 253 13.40 3.16 20.26
CA GLU A 253 13.91 2.02 21.03
C GLU A 253 13.81 0.71 20.25
N GLY A 254 12.78 0.57 19.40
CA GLY A 254 12.48 -0.65 18.69
C GLY A 254 11.69 -1.66 19.53
N ILE A 255 11.42 -2.82 18.93
CA ILE A 255 10.70 -3.90 19.62
C ILE A 255 11.51 -4.50 20.77
N LYS A 256 10.91 -4.60 21.95
CA LYS A 256 11.53 -5.26 23.11
C LYS A 256 11.19 -6.73 23.18
N ASP A 257 12.08 -7.52 23.77
CA ASP A 257 11.83 -8.94 24.06
C ASP A 257 10.55 -9.14 24.88
N SER A 258 10.28 -8.28 25.87
CA SER A 258 9.08 -8.38 26.71
C SER A 258 7.79 -8.19 25.92
N GLN A 259 7.78 -7.33 24.90
CA GLN A 259 6.62 -7.12 24.02
C GLN A 259 6.41 -8.32 23.10
N ALA A 260 7.48 -8.82 22.47
CA ALA A 260 7.41 -9.99 21.59
C ALA A 260 6.96 -11.24 22.36
N GLN A 261 7.46 -11.44 23.58
CA GLN A 261 7.08 -12.55 24.47
C GLN A 261 5.62 -12.47 24.89
N ARG A 262 5.14 -11.27 25.27
CA ARG A 262 3.74 -11.07 25.65
C ARG A 262 2.79 -11.28 24.48
N MET A 263 3.14 -10.79 23.29
CA MET A 263 2.35 -11.07 22.08
C MET A 263 2.33 -12.57 21.77
N ALA A 264 3.47 -13.27 21.81
CA ALA A 264 3.51 -14.71 21.59
C ALA A 264 2.62 -15.49 22.59
N GLU A 265 2.59 -15.08 23.86
CA GLU A 265 1.71 -15.67 24.87
C GLU A 265 0.24 -15.39 24.63
N ASN A 266 -0.13 -14.14 24.31
CA ASN A 266 -1.51 -13.75 23.98
C ASN A 266 -2.03 -14.48 22.73
N LEU A 267 -1.13 -14.76 21.78
CA LEU A 267 -1.42 -15.59 20.63
C LEU A 267 -1.53 -17.08 20.98
N GLY A 268 -1.25 -17.50 22.22
CA GLY A 268 -1.40 -18.89 22.68
C GLY A 268 -0.20 -19.79 22.44
N PHE A 269 0.98 -19.25 22.08
CA PHE A 269 2.20 -20.06 21.98
C PHE A 269 2.75 -20.38 23.37
N LEU A 270 3.14 -21.64 23.59
CA LEU A 270 3.59 -22.14 24.89
C LEU A 270 5.02 -22.70 24.84
N GLY A 271 5.69 -22.74 25.99
CA GLY A 271 7.00 -23.39 26.14
C GLY A 271 8.05 -22.91 25.12
N PRO A 272 8.80 -23.82 24.47
CA PRO A 272 9.79 -23.45 23.46
C PRO A 272 9.19 -22.72 22.24
N LEU A 273 7.92 -22.98 21.89
CA LEU A 273 7.25 -22.33 20.76
C LEU A 273 6.99 -20.85 21.04
N LYS A 274 6.72 -20.47 22.30
CA LYS A 274 6.62 -19.07 22.71
C LYS A 274 7.89 -18.29 22.37
N ASN A 275 9.05 -18.86 22.68
CA ASN A 275 10.35 -18.24 22.38
C ASN A 275 10.62 -18.17 20.87
N GLN A 276 10.28 -19.22 20.11
CA GLN A 276 10.37 -19.20 18.65
C GLN A 276 9.45 -18.14 18.04
N ALA A 277 8.22 -18.03 18.50
CA ALA A 277 7.27 -17.03 18.03
C ALA A 277 7.74 -15.61 18.35
N ALA A 278 8.23 -15.36 19.56
CA ALA A 278 8.81 -14.08 19.93
C ALA A 278 10.01 -13.70 19.05
N ASP A 279 10.89 -14.66 18.71
CA ASP A 279 11.98 -14.43 17.74
C ASP A 279 11.46 -14.07 16.34
N GLN A 280 10.45 -14.79 15.84
CA GLN A 280 9.82 -14.49 14.55
C GLN A 280 9.15 -13.11 14.52
N ILE A 281 8.45 -12.73 15.59
CA ILE A 281 7.82 -11.41 15.74
C ILE A 281 8.88 -10.29 15.63
N LYS A 282 10.02 -10.43 16.31
CA LYS A 282 11.13 -9.45 16.21
C LYS A 282 11.70 -9.36 14.80
N LYS A 283 11.88 -10.50 14.13
CA LYS A 283 12.35 -10.54 12.73
C LYS A 283 11.36 -9.89 11.77
N LEU A 284 10.06 -10.12 11.96
CA LEU A 284 9.00 -9.46 11.20
C LEU A 284 8.99 -7.94 11.43
N TYR A 285 9.20 -7.49 12.66
CA TYR A 285 9.31 -6.06 12.95
C TYR A 285 10.53 -5.42 12.27
N ASN A 286 11.69 -6.07 12.34
CA ASN A 286 12.90 -5.58 11.67
C ASN A 286 12.73 -5.57 10.15
N LEU A 287 12.06 -6.59 9.59
CA LEU A 287 11.69 -6.63 8.19
C LEU A 287 10.77 -5.46 7.83
N PHE A 288 9.70 -5.24 8.59
CA PHE A 288 8.73 -4.16 8.40
C PHE A 288 9.42 -2.80 8.29
N LEU A 289 10.37 -2.51 9.19
CA LEU A 289 11.16 -1.27 9.11
C LEU A 289 12.11 -1.23 7.91
N LYS A 290 12.84 -2.33 7.68
CA LYS A 290 13.87 -2.39 6.63
C LYS A 290 13.32 -2.14 5.23
N ILE A 291 12.10 -2.58 4.96
CA ILE A 291 11.49 -2.53 3.64
C ILE A 291 10.51 -1.36 3.47
N ASP A 292 10.43 -0.46 4.45
CA ASP A 292 9.46 0.64 4.49
C ASP A 292 8.02 0.16 4.28
N ALA A 293 7.64 -0.91 4.98
CA ALA A 293 6.28 -1.40 4.93
C ALA A 293 5.32 -0.47 5.69
N THR A 294 4.12 -0.30 5.15
CA THR A 294 2.99 0.29 5.90
C THR A 294 2.26 -0.76 6.71
N GLN A 295 2.30 -2.01 6.24
CA GLN A 295 1.73 -3.16 6.92
C GLN A 295 2.48 -4.45 6.51
N VAL A 296 2.79 -5.30 7.48
CA VAL A 296 3.13 -6.71 7.27
C VAL A 296 2.08 -7.53 8.01
N GLU A 297 1.33 -8.34 7.27
CA GLU A 297 0.29 -9.23 7.79
C GLU A 297 0.68 -10.67 7.50
N VAL A 298 0.61 -11.52 8.52
CA VAL A 298 0.87 -12.97 8.44
C VAL A 298 -0.38 -13.68 8.92
N ASN A 299 -1.06 -14.36 7.99
CA ASN A 299 -2.30 -15.08 8.27
C ASN A 299 -2.40 -16.35 7.42
N PRO A 300 -2.11 -17.55 7.97
CA PRO A 300 -1.84 -17.80 9.38
C PRO A 300 -0.35 -17.63 9.74
N PHE A 301 -0.12 -17.06 10.93
CA PHE A 301 1.11 -17.23 11.72
C PHE A 301 0.86 -18.40 12.67
N GLY A 302 1.66 -19.46 12.64
CA GLY A 302 1.26 -20.66 13.37
C GLY A 302 2.36 -21.66 13.63
N GLU A 303 1.95 -22.84 14.06
CA GLU A 303 2.83 -23.92 14.48
C GLU A 303 2.53 -25.22 13.72
N THR A 304 3.59 -25.98 13.44
CA THR A 304 3.50 -27.31 12.85
C THR A 304 3.52 -28.39 13.95
N PRO A 305 3.02 -29.61 13.68
CA PRO A 305 3.10 -30.73 14.61
C PRO A 305 4.54 -31.07 15.05
N GLU A 306 5.55 -30.73 14.25
CA GLU A 306 6.97 -30.93 14.54
C GLU A 306 7.56 -29.87 15.48
N GLY A 307 6.74 -28.95 16.01
CA GLY A 307 7.18 -27.94 16.97
C GLY A 307 7.96 -26.78 16.33
N GLN A 308 7.54 -26.36 15.14
CA GLN A 308 8.10 -25.20 14.46
C GLN A 308 7.08 -24.08 14.33
N VAL A 309 7.51 -22.83 14.59
CA VAL A 309 6.71 -21.63 14.29
C VAL A 309 7.03 -21.15 12.87
N VAL A 310 6.00 -20.96 12.04
CA VAL A 310 6.11 -20.66 10.61
C VAL A 310 5.13 -19.56 10.21
N CYS A 311 5.57 -18.69 9.30
CA CYS A 311 4.70 -17.76 8.58
C CYS A 311 4.17 -18.46 7.31
N PHE A 312 2.94 -18.95 7.35
CA PHE A 312 2.40 -19.81 6.30
C PHE A 312 1.94 -19.04 5.07
N ASP A 313 1.33 -17.87 5.28
CA ASP A 313 0.96 -16.92 4.23
C ASP A 313 1.13 -15.50 4.76
N ALA A 314 1.47 -14.57 3.87
CA ALA A 314 1.73 -13.19 4.26
C ALA A 314 1.43 -12.21 3.14
N LYS A 315 0.90 -11.06 3.55
CA LYS A 315 0.63 -9.90 2.71
C LYS A 315 1.44 -8.72 3.23
N ILE A 316 2.14 -8.03 2.34
CA ILE A 316 2.95 -6.87 2.69
C ILE A 316 2.48 -5.69 1.84
N ASN A 317 2.19 -4.57 2.50
CA ASN A 317 1.92 -3.30 1.86
C ASN A 317 3.09 -2.35 2.12
N PHE A 318 3.47 -1.59 1.09
CA PHE A 318 4.66 -0.74 1.08
C PHE A 318 4.29 0.74 1.08
N ASP A 319 5.18 1.58 1.61
CA ASP A 319 5.05 3.03 1.47
C ASP A 319 5.57 3.48 0.11
N ASP A 320 4.68 3.91 -0.76
CA ASP A 320 5.03 4.44 -2.09
C ASP A 320 6.02 5.61 -2.01
N ASN A 321 5.99 6.40 -0.92
CA ASN A 321 6.93 7.50 -0.71
C ASN A 321 8.37 7.04 -0.46
N ALA A 322 8.60 5.76 -0.15
CA ALA A 322 9.92 5.18 0.08
C ALA A 322 10.54 4.55 -1.18
N GLU A 323 9.86 4.60 -2.33
CA GLU A 323 10.35 4.00 -3.59
C GLU A 323 11.79 4.39 -3.92
N PHE A 324 12.15 5.66 -3.70
CA PHE A 324 13.47 6.20 -4.02
C PHE A 324 14.64 5.43 -3.34
N ARG A 325 14.38 4.79 -2.20
CA ARG A 325 15.33 3.96 -1.43
C ARG A 325 15.02 2.47 -1.42
N GLN A 326 13.91 2.04 -2.02
CA GLN A 326 13.46 0.65 -2.10
C GLN A 326 13.39 0.13 -3.55
N LYS A 327 14.33 0.55 -4.40
CA LYS A 327 14.30 0.29 -5.85
C LYS A 327 14.15 -1.19 -6.22
N ASP A 328 14.84 -2.09 -5.52
CA ASP A 328 14.77 -3.53 -5.79
C ASP A 328 13.38 -4.11 -5.49
N ILE A 329 12.69 -3.56 -4.50
CA ILE A 329 11.33 -3.96 -4.12
C ILE A 329 10.32 -3.44 -5.14
N PHE A 330 10.42 -2.17 -5.53
CA PHE A 330 9.53 -1.58 -6.53
C PHE A 330 9.79 -2.11 -7.95
N ALA A 331 10.99 -2.63 -8.22
CA ALA A 331 11.28 -3.36 -9.47
C ALA A 331 10.54 -4.71 -9.56
N MET A 332 10.03 -5.23 -8.44
CA MET A 332 9.22 -6.45 -8.41
C MET A 332 7.73 -6.22 -8.67
N ASP A 333 7.30 -4.96 -8.81
CA ASP A 333 5.90 -4.57 -9.01
C ASP A 333 5.30 -5.24 -10.26
N ASP A 334 4.30 -6.11 -10.05
CA ASP A 334 3.58 -6.74 -11.14
C ASP A 334 2.37 -5.90 -11.53
N LYS A 335 2.58 -4.99 -12.48
CA LYS A 335 1.55 -4.11 -13.03
C LYS A 335 0.54 -4.81 -13.93
N SER A 336 0.66 -6.13 -14.16
CA SER A 336 -0.20 -6.82 -15.12
C SER A 336 -1.61 -7.11 -14.63
N GLU A 337 -1.87 -6.99 -13.32
CA GLU A 337 -3.21 -7.09 -12.72
C GLU A 337 -3.85 -5.71 -12.47
N ASN A 338 -3.10 -4.61 -12.64
CA ASN A 338 -3.62 -3.26 -12.49
C ASN A 338 -4.48 -2.86 -13.69
N GLU A 339 -5.42 -1.93 -13.45
CA GLU A 339 -6.21 -1.32 -14.52
C GLU A 339 -5.28 -0.62 -15.53
N PRO A 340 -5.43 -0.84 -16.86
CA PRO A 340 -4.53 -0.26 -17.85
C PRO A 340 -4.43 1.27 -17.79
N ILE A 341 -5.53 1.95 -17.47
CA ILE A 341 -5.58 3.42 -17.35
C ILE A 341 -4.81 3.88 -16.11
N GLU A 342 -4.87 3.13 -15.00
CA GLU A 342 -4.08 3.42 -13.79
C GLU A 342 -2.57 3.31 -14.07
N ASN A 343 -2.18 2.25 -14.79
CA ASN A 343 -0.78 2.06 -15.19
C ASN A 343 -0.26 3.20 -16.07
N GLU A 344 -1.06 3.64 -17.05
CA GLU A 344 -0.66 4.73 -17.94
C GLU A 344 -0.65 6.08 -17.19
N ALA A 345 -1.59 6.32 -16.27
CA ALA A 345 -1.61 7.52 -15.44
C ALA A 345 -0.36 7.66 -14.55
N ALA A 346 0.08 6.56 -13.94
CA ALA A 346 1.27 6.54 -13.10
C ALA A 346 2.55 6.96 -13.85
N ARG A 347 2.62 6.76 -15.19
CA ARG A 347 3.78 7.18 -16.01
C ARG A 347 3.91 8.70 -16.16
N TYR A 348 2.85 9.44 -15.83
CA TYR A 348 2.79 10.90 -15.92
C TYR A 348 2.60 11.54 -14.54
N ASP A 349 2.88 10.81 -13.46
CA ASP A 349 2.68 11.23 -12.06
C ASP A 349 1.22 11.65 -11.77
N LEU A 350 0.26 10.99 -12.43
CA LEU A 350 -1.17 11.23 -12.25
C LEU A 350 -1.78 10.16 -11.34
N LYS A 351 -2.52 10.59 -10.31
CA LYS A 351 -3.21 9.67 -9.40
C LYS A 351 -4.63 9.42 -9.90
N TYR A 352 -4.78 8.38 -10.71
CA TYR A 352 -6.05 7.96 -11.29
C TYR A 352 -6.64 6.76 -10.53
N ILE A 353 -7.93 6.75 -10.23
CA ILE A 353 -8.63 5.55 -9.74
C ILE A 353 -9.91 5.40 -10.55
N GLY A 354 -10.09 4.24 -11.18
CA GLY A 354 -11.31 3.94 -11.92
C GLY A 354 -12.52 3.71 -11.00
N LEU A 355 -13.68 4.23 -11.38
CA LEU A 355 -14.97 4.02 -10.68
C LEU A 355 -16.03 3.51 -11.68
N ASP A 356 -17.17 3.08 -11.14
CA ASP A 356 -18.31 2.60 -11.94
C ASP A 356 -19.32 3.73 -12.22
N GLY A 357 -18.92 4.65 -13.10
CA GLY A 357 -19.73 5.80 -13.51
C GLY A 357 -19.45 6.24 -14.94
N ASN A 358 -20.12 7.32 -15.35
CA ASN A 358 -20.07 7.87 -16.71
C ASN A 358 -19.68 9.35 -16.77
N ILE A 359 -19.54 10.04 -15.64
CA ILE A 359 -19.06 11.43 -15.59
C ILE A 359 -17.62 11.41 -15.11
N ALA A 360 -16.68 11.58 -16.03
CA ALA A 360 -15.28 11.67 -15.65
C ALA A 360 -14.98 13.03 -14.99
N CYS A 361 -14.01 13.05 -14.09
CA CYS A 361 -13.52 14.30 -13.53
C CYS A 361 -12.01 14.31 -13.37
N PHE A 362 -11.41 15.49 -13.46
CA PHE A 362 -10.04 15.70 -13.01
C PHE A 362 -9.89 17.06 -12.34
N VAL A 363 -9.03 17.07 -11.33
CA VAL A 363 -8.93 18.16 -10.36
C VAL A 363 -7.48 18.32 -9.90
N ASN A 364 -7.12 19.50 -9.42
CA ASN A 364 -5.80 19.77 -8.86
C ASN A 364 -5.82 19.79 -7.32
N GLY A 365 -5.59 18.61 -6.74
CA GLY A 365 -5.55 18.39 -5.30
C GLY A 365 -6.50 17.28 -4.88
N ALA A 366 -5.96 16.26 -4.21
CA ALA A 366 -6.70 15.07 -3.78
C ALA A 366 -8.00 15.38 -3.02
N GLY A 367 -7.98 16.33 -2.07
CA GLY A 367 -9.18 16.69 -1.31
C GLY A 367 -10.32 17.24 -2.17
N LEU A 368 -9.98 18.11 -3.13
CA LEU A 368 -10.95 18.67 -4.06
C LEU A 368 -11.40 17.64 -5.11
N ALA A 369 -10.53 16.72 -5.51
CA ALA A 369 -10.86 15.60 -6.38
C ALA A 369 -11.92 14.67 -5.74
N MET A 370 -11.75 14.34 -4.45
CA MET A 370 -12.76 13.59 -3.68
C MET A 370 -14.08 14.36 -3.60
N ALA A 371 -14.03 15.63 -3.20
CA ALA A 371 -15.23 16.46 -3.10
C ALA A 371 -15.97 16.64 -4.44
N THR A 372 -15.23 16.64 -5.55
CA THR A 372 -15.80 16.70 -6.90
C THR A 372 -16.51 15.38 -7.27
N CYS A 373 -15.94 14.23 -6.91
CA CYS A 373 -16.65 12.95 -7.04
C CYS A 373 -17.94 12.93 -6.21
N ASP A 374 -17.86 13.39 -4.97
CA ASP A 374 -18.98 13.43 -4.03
C ASP A 374 -20.10 14.36 -4.53
N ILE A 375 -19.78 15.56 -4.99
CA ILE A 375 -20.78 16.53 -5.42
C ILE A 375 -21.44 16.16 -6.75
N ILE A 376 -20.73 15.45 -7.64
CA ILE A 376 -21.35 14.78 -8.80
C ILE A 376 -22.39 13.77 -8.31
N PHE A 377 -22.04 12.92 -7.34
CA PHE A 377 -22.93 11.92 -6.78
C PHE A 377 -24.14 12.53 -6.05
N LEU A 378 -23.93 13.56 -5.23
CA LEU A 378 -25.00 14.30 -4.54
C LEU A 378 -26.03 14.91 -5.50
N ASN A 379 -25.58 15.29 -6.70
CA ASN A 379 -26.44 15.81 -7.76
C ASN A 379 -27.04 14.72 -8.67
N GLY A 380 -26.91 13.44 -8.31
CA GLY A 380 -27.51 12.30 -9.01
C GLY A 380 -26.68 11.74 -10.16
N GLY A 381 -25.44 12.19 -10.33
CA GLY A 381 -24.48 11.63 -11.27
C GLY A 381 -23.74 10.42 -10.73
N LYS A 382 -22.97 9.75 -11.60
CA LYS A 382 -22.03 8.71 -11.19
C LYS A 382 -20.62 9.09 -11.64
N PRO A 383 -19.70 9.43 -10.70
CA PRO A 383 -18.32 9.73 -11.08
C PRO A 383 -17.67 8.49 -11.70
N ALA A 384 -17.08 8.64 -12.88
CA ALA A 384 -16.41 7.56 -13.61
C ALA A 384 -15.00 7.28 -13.09
N ASN A 385 -14.39 8.25 -12.42
CA ASN A 385 -13.04 8.14 -11.90
C ASN A 385 -12.78 9.19 -10.81
N PHE A 386 -11.72 8.95 -10.04
CA PHE A 386 -10.96 9.96 -9.32
C PHE A 386 -9.69 10.27 -10.12
N LEU A 387 -9.33 11.54 -10.30
CA LEU A 387 -8.07 11.93 -10.93
C LEU A 387 -7.53 13.23 -10.33
N ASP A 388 -6.40 13.11 -9.62
CA ASP A 388 -5.65 14.23 -9.06
C ASP A 388 -4.41 14.55 -9.91
N LEU A 389 -4.31 15.78 -10.39
CA LEU A 389 -3.16 16.31 -11.14
C LEU A 389 -2.02 16.84 -10.25
N GLY A 390 -2.27 16.97 -8.94
CA GLY A 390 -1.40 17.66 -7.98
C GLY A 390 -1.58 19.19 -7.99
N GLY A 391 -1.03 19.87 -6.99
CA GLY A 391 -1.23 21.31 -6.80
C GLY A 391 -0.53 22.21 -7.83
N GLY A 392 0.55 21.72 -8.47
CA GLY A 392 1.34 22.45 -9.46
C GLY A 392 1.02 22.03 -10.89
N VAL A 393 -0.24 22.17 -11.31
CA VAL A 393 -0.74 21.70 -12.61
C VAL A 393 0.07 22.26 -13.77
N LYS A 394 0.53 21.38 -14.66
CA LYS A 394 1.16 21.72 -15.93
C LYS A 394 0.22 21.48 -17.10
N GLU A 395 0.37 22.25 -18.19
CA GLU A 395 -0.38 22.05 -19.43
C GLU A 395 -0.27 20.61 -19.94
N SER A 396 0.93 20.01 -19.86
CA SER A 396 1.17 18.63 -20.28
C SER A 396 0.37 17.61 -19.46
N GLN A 397 0.18 17.84 -18.16
CA GLN A 397 -0.64 16.96 -17.31
C GLN A 397 -2.12 17.05 -17.67
N VAL A 398 -2.62 18.25 -18.01
CA VAL A 398 -3.99 18.43 -18.51
C VAL A 398 -4.20 17.64 -19.81
N TYR A 399 -3.26 17.72 -20.73
CA TYR A 399 -3.31 16.93 -21.97
C TYR A 399 -3.35 15.42 -21.72
N GLN A 400 -2.45 14.91 -20.86
CA GLN A 400 -2.44 13.49 -20.52
C GLN A 400 -3.72 13.05 -19.78
N ALA A 401 -4.27 13.91 -18.91
CA ALA A 401 -5.56 13.65 -18.26
C ALA A 401 -6.68 13.46 -19.28
N PHE A 402 -6.82 14.37 -20.26
CA PHE A 402 -7.81 14.18 -21.33
C PHE A 402 -7.57 12.89 -22.11
N LYS A 403 -6.32 12.60 -22.49
CA LYS A 403 -5.97 11.38 -23.22
C LYS A 403 -6.40 10.11 -22.46
N LEU A 404 -6.15 10.07 -21.15
CA LEU A 404 -6.59 8.97 -20.27
C LEU A 404 -8.11 8.84 -20.23
N LEU A 405 -8.83 9.95 -20.01
CA LEU A 405 -10.29 9.95 -19.90
C LEU A 405 -10.97 9.58 -21.22
N THR A 406 -10.44 10.03 -22.36
CA THR A 406 -10.97 9.68 -23.69
C THR A 406 -10.79 8.20 -24.05
N ALA A 407 -9.92 7.47 -23.34
CA ALA A 407 -9.71 6.05 -23.55
C ALA A 407 -10.78 5.18 -22.84
N ASP A 408 -11.49 5.72 -21.85
CA ASP A 408 -12.55 4.99 -21.14
C ASP A 408 -13.89 5.15 -21.89
N PRO A 409 -14.44 4.08 -22.50
CA PRO A 409 -15.68 4.15 -23.26
C PRO A 409 -16.92 4.38 -22.38
N LYS A 410 -16.81 4.29 -21.05
CA LYS A 410 -17.91 4.61 -20.13
C LYS A 410 -18.14 6.12 -20.00
N VAL A 411 -17.17 6.94 -20.38
CA VAL A 411 -17.22 8.40 -20.19
C VAL A 411 -18.17 9.03 -21.19
N GLU A 412 -19.21 9.67 -20.65
CA GLU A 412 -20.25 10.38 -21.42
C GLU A 412 -20.17 11.89 -21.23
N ALA A 413 -19.51 12.39 -20.18
CA ALA A 413 -19.19 13.80 -19.94
C ALA A 413 -17.93 13.95 -19.09
N ILE A 414 -17.28 15.11 -19.17
CA ILE A 414 -16.09 15.43 -18.36
C ILE A 414 -16.34 16.71 -17.54
N LEU A 415 -16.08 16.65 -16.24
CA LEU A 415 -16.02 17.81 -15.34
C LEU A 415 -14.56 18.14 -15.00
N VAL A 416 -14.11 19.30 -15.42
CA VAL A 416 -12.80 19.86 -15.05
C VAL A 416 -13.00 20.90 -13.97
N ASN A 417 -12.38 20.70 -12.81
CA ASN A 417 -12.45 21.65 -11.71
C ASN A 417 -11.02 22.00 -11.28
N ILE A 418 -10.53 23.18 -11.67
CA ILE A 418 -9.19 23.64 -11.35
C ILE A 418 -9.27 24.91 -10.50
N PHE A 419 -8.73 24.83 -9.29
CA PHE A 419 -8.48 25.98 -8.45
C PHE A 419 -7.03 26.44 -8.67
N GLY A 420 -6.83 27.44 -9.51
CA GLY A 420 -5.55 27.82 -10.13
C GLY A 420 -4.42 28.06 -9.14
N GLY A 421 -4.69 28.51 -7.91
CA GLY A 421 -3.65 28.72 -6.91
C GLY A 421 -2.54 29.63 -7.45
N ILE A 422 -1.35 29.07 -7.70
CA ILE A 422 -0.18 29.76 -8.29
C ILE A 422 -0.25 29.83 -9.83
N VAL A 423 -1.02 28.96 -10.47
CA VAL A 423 -1.13 28.86 -11.94
C VAL A 423 -2.24 29.76 -12.47
N ASN A 424 -1.92 30.52 -13.52
CA ASN A 424 -2.85 31.42 -14.21
C ASN A 424 -3.92 30.63 -14.99
N CYS A 425 -5.20 30.94 -14.77
CA CYS A 425 -6.33 30.25 -15.39
C CYS A 425 -6.33 30.33 -16.92
N ALA A 426 -5.81 31.41 -17.50
CA ALA A 426 -5.73 31.57 -18.95
C ALA A 426 -4.78 30.54 -19.59
N ILE A 427 -3.67 30.18 -18.90
CA ILE A 427 -2.76 29.12 -19.35
C ILE A 427 -3.49 27.77 -19.34
N ILE A 428 -4.24 27.48 -18.27
CA ILE A 428 -5.04 26.27 -18.16
C ILE A 428 -6.12 26.20 -19.24
N ALA A 429 -6.85 27.29 -19.49
CA ALA A 429 -7.88 27.35 -20.53
C ALA A 429 -7.31 27.12 -21.94
N ASN A 430 -6.14 27.69 -22.25
CA ASN A 430 -5.44 27.40 -23.50
C ASN A 430 -5.04 25.92 -23.60
N GLY A 431 -4.53 25.34 -22.51
CA GLY A 431 -4.23 23.91 -22.44
C GLY A 431 -5.45 23.02 -22.68
N ILE A 432 -6.59 23.35 -22.07
CA ILE A 432 -7.87 22.63 -22.25
C ILE A 432 -8.31 22.69 -23.71
N THR A 433 -8.39 23.89 -24.30
CA THR A 433 -8.89 24.06 -25.68
C THR A 433 -7.98 23.38 -26.70
N LYS A 434 -6.66 23.44 -26.50
CA LYS A 434 -5.68 22.72 -27.32
C LYS A 434 -5.86 21.21 -27.21
N ALA A 435 -5.92 20.65 -25.99
CA ALA A 435 -6.12 19.22 -25.78
C ALA A 435 -7.44 18.73 -26.41
N CYS A 436 -8.52 19.49 -26.28
CA CYS A 436 -9.81 19.14 -26.90
C CYS A 436 -9.75 19.08 -28.43
N ARG A 437 -8.98 19.96 -29.07
CA ARG A 437 -8.80 19.97 -30.53
C ARG A 437 -7.91 18.83 -31.00
N GLU A 438 -6.78 18.62 -30.33
CA GLU A 438 -5.81 17.58 -30.71
C GLU A 438 -6.34 16.16 -30.47
N LEU A 439 -7.15 15.96 -29.43
CA LEU A 439 -7.74 14.66 -29.08
C LEU A 439 -9.15 14.45 -29.65
N GLU A 440 -9.67 15.41 -30.41
CA GLU A 440 -11.03 15.39 -30.99
C GLU A 440 -12.11 15.02 -29.96
N LEU A 441 -12.17 15.76 -28.85
CA LEU A 441 -13.09 15.45 -27.74
C LEU A 441 -14.56 15.48 -28.20
N LYS A 442 -15.26 14.35 -28.02
CA LYS A 442 -16.65 14.16 -28.48
C LYS A 442 -17.70 14.31 -27.38
N VAL A 443 -17.27 14.23 -26.12
CA VAL A 443 -18.17 14.31 -24.96
C VAL A 443 -18.28 15.76 -24.47
N PRO A 444 -19.44 16.17 -23.90
CA PRO A 444 -19.59 17.48 -23.31
C PRO A 444 -18.54 17.74 -22.23
N LEU A 445 -17.99 18.96 -22.23
CA LEU A 445 -17.00 19.39 -21.26
C LEU A 445 -17.58 20.50 -20.38
N VAL A 446 -17.61 20.27 -19.07
CA VAL A 446 -17.94 21.29 -18.07
C VAL A 446 -16.66 21.73 -17.39
N VAL A 447 -16.37 23.03 -17.41
CA VAL A 447 -15.12 23.58 -16.86
C VAL A 447 -15.44 24.61 -15.79
N ARG A 448 -14.90 24.38 -14.59
CA ARG A 448 -14.87 25.33 -13.49
C ARG A 448 -13.41 25.71 -13.24
N LEU A 449 -13.08 26.98 -13.49
CA LEU A 449 -11.77 27.56 -13.18
C LEU A 449 -11.95 28.63 -12.10
N GLU A 450 -11.04 28.67 -11.13
CA GLU A 450 -10.93 29.77 -10.16
C GLU A 450 -9.50 30.24 -10.02
N GLY A 451 -9.33 31.52 -9.72
CA GLY A 451 -8.04 32.12 -9.40
C GLY A 451 -7.65 33.22 -10.37
N THR A 452 -6.34 33.43 -10.52
CA THR A 452 -5.79 34.54 -11.31
C THR A 452 -6.21 34.44 -12.78
N ASN A 453 -6.72 35.55 -13.34
CA ASN A 453 -7.18 35.70 -14.72
C ASN A 453 -8.33 34.76 -15.13
N VAL A 454 -9.23 34.42 -14.20
CA VAL A 454 -10.43 33.62 -14.52
C VAL A 454 -11.30 34.24 -15.61
N HIS A 455 -11.44 35.56 -15.65
CA HIS A 455 -12.24 36.25 -16.68
C HIS A 455 -11.67 36.03 -18.08
N GLU A 456 -10.34 36.13 -18.22
CA GLU A 456 -9.67 35.86 -19.50
C GLU A 456 -9.77 34.37 -19.88
N ALA A 457 -9.67 33.48 -18.90
CA ALA A 457 -9.86 32.06 -19.11
C ALA A 457 -11.28 31.74 -19.63
N GLN A 458 -12.31 32.36 -19.08
CA GLN A 458 -13.69 32.23 -19.55
C GLN A 458 -13.87 32.75 -20.99
N ASN A 459 -13.21 33.85 -21.35
CA ASN A 459 -13.17 34.35 -22.73
C ASN A 459 -12.54 33.33 -23.69
N ILE A 460 -11.39 32.74 -23.30
CA ILE A 460 -10.70 31.71 -24.09
C ILE A 460 -11.61 30.50 -24.33
N LEU A 461 -12.27 30.00 -23.27
CA LEU A 461 -13.15 28.83 -23.37
C LEU A 461 -14.38 29.14 -24.26
N SER A 462 -15.03 30.29 -24.06
CA SER A 462 -16.24 30.68 -24.80
C SER A 462 -15.98 30.93 -26.28
N ASN A 463 -14.83 31.51 -26.61
CA ASN A 463 -14.44 31.81 -28.00
C ASN A 463 -13.81 30.61 -28.73
N SER A 464 -13.68 29.46 -28.08
CA SER A 464 -12.95 28.30 -28.62
C SER A 464 -13.67 27.57 -29.76
N GLY A 465 -15.00 27.76 -29.88
CA GLY A 465 -15.85 27.02 -30.82
C GLY A 465 -16.08 25.55 -30.45
N LEU A 466 -15.61 25.12 -29.26
CA LEU A 466 -15.77 23.77 -28.74
C LEU A 466 -17.01 23.67 -27.83
N PRO A 467 -17.59 22.47 -27.63
CA PRO A 467 -18.74 22.27 -26.74
C PRO A 467 -18.34 22.31 -25.25
N ILE A 468 -17.85 23.47 -24.82
CA ILE A 468 -17.37 23.73 -23.46
C ILE A 468 -18.37 24.61 -22.73
N THR A 469 -18.83 24.14 -21.57
CA THR A 469 -19.70 24.90 -20.68
C THR A 469 -18.91 25.37 -19.47
N SER A 470 -18.81 26.68 -19.27
CA SER A 470 -18.22 27.22 -18.04
C SER A 470 -19.20 27.15 -16.87
N ALA A 471 -18.69 26.81 -15.69
CA ALA A 471 -19.44 26.78 -14.44
C ALA A 471 -18.94 27.83 -13.45
N VAL A 472 -19.84 28.37 -12.63
CA VAL A 472 -19.55 29.47 -11.70
C VAL A 472 -19.02 28.99 -10.35
N ASP A 473 -19.49 27.84 -9.90
CA ASP A 473 -19.02 27.19 -8.67
C ASP A 473 -19.08 25.67 -8.84
N LEU A 474 -18.72 24.94 -7.78
CA LEU A 474 -18.62 23.48 -7.85
C LEU A 474 -20.00 22.80 -7.95
N GLU A 475 -21.04 23.39 -7.36
CA GLU A 475 -22.40 22.86 -7.38
C GLU A 475 -23.04 23.07 -8.77
N ASP A 476 -22.84 24.25 -9.36
CA ASP A 476 -23.22 24.54 -10.74
C ASP A 476 -22.48 23.62 -11.74
N ALA A 477 -21.18 23.39 -11.53
CA ALA A 477 -20.39 22.48 -12.35
C ALA A 477 -20.94 21.05 -12.30
N ALA A 478 -21.26 20.54 -11.11
CA ALA A 478 -21.84 19.22 -10.93
C ALA A 478 -23.21 19.11 -11.61
N LYS A 479 -24.12 20.07 -11.39
CA LYS A 479 -25.45 20.09 -12.02
C LYS A 479 -25.37 20.08 -13.54
N LYS A 480 -24.48 20.91 -14.11
CA LYS A 480 -24.25 20.96 -15.56
C LYS A 480 -23.69 19.65 -16.10
N ALA A 481 -22.73 19.05 -15.39
CA ALA A 481 -22.15 17.77 -15.81
C ALA A 481 -23.20 16.65 -15.80
N VAL A 482 -24.01 16.57 -14.74
CA VAL A 482 -25.12 15.60 -14.64
C VAL A 482 -26.19 15.85 -15.71
N ALA A 483 -26.53 17.10 -15.98
CA ALA A 483 -27.50 17.44 -17.02
C ALA A 483 -27.00 17.14 -18.44
N SER A 484 -25.68 17.01 -18.64
CA SER A 484 -25.06 16.77 -19.95
C SER A 484 -25.02 15.30 -20.37
N VAL A 485 -25.30 14.36 -19.45
CA VAL A 485 -25.41 12.92 -19.76
C VAL A 485 -26.87 12.51 -19.91
N ALA A 486 -27.14 11.55 -20.79
CA ALA A 486 -28.50 11.03 -20.96
C ALA A 486 -28.93 10.26 -19.70
N LYS A 487 -30.18 10.45 -19.26
CA LYS A 487 -30.75 9.60 -18.20
C LYS A 487 -30.88 8.18 -18.74
N LYS A 488 -30.17 7.23 -18.11
CA LYS A 488 -30.35 5.79 -18.33
C LYS A 488 -31.46 5.25 -17.45
#